data_AF-A0A533W737-F1
#
_entry.id   AF-A0A533W737-F1
#
_cell.length_a   1.000
_cell.length_b   1.000
_cell.length_c   1.000
_cell.angle_alpha   90.00
_cell.angle_beta   90.00
_cell.angle_gamma   90.00
#
_symmetry.space_group_name_H-M   'P 1'
#
loop_
_entity.id
_entity.type
_entity.pdbx_description
1 polymer ?
#
loop_
_entity_poly.entity_id
_entity_poly.type
_entity_poly.pdbx_seq_one_letter_code
_entity_poly.pdbx_strand_id
1 'polypeptide(L)'
;MMRLEAILDPSPQGVTKRSVMMKSQMEESRTDEGNEEVRRAWPPKKEELEQLYLTQRLSAMKISRIYGLKYPNPKSGETMVLWYLKKYGIQRRDRAEHIRKVTDEMAEGWVRRYAQGESLKQVSGGEVSPVTVFLHLRKRGVQLRDKIEALIETNTKHRKTPFSGDLLNSAYLAGFVIGDCQVLRHGRAIRVRTGTTHPAMAELFEEVFGPFGFVHRYPKKSRLREFEWNLEVDLDRTFQFLERDPLEALRECCASEDGFWSFLAGFFDAEGSIQLHRKRGGIGFELQLTNTNQEILECIKEQLTAHRLFSSLRQQTQDPARLGGNDVAIILRLLVWRYADVRLLLERLPLRHGERIAKREIALKLSYRASEPERAEIEAQWALLIGQIKAERDRFVLQAKRAVESKITS
;
A
#
# COMPACT_ATOMS: atom_id res chain seq x y z
N MET A 1 2.38 -56.07 29.56
CA MET A 1 3.76 -55.65 29.86
C MET A 1 3.76 -54.13 29.72
N MET A 2 3.95 -53.34 30.78
CA MET A 2 5.26 -52.91 31.33
C MET A 2 6.10 -52.17 30.27
N ARG A 3 6.30 -50.84 30.39
CA ARG A 3 7.18 -50.08 31.33
C ARG A 3 8.65 -50.09 30.85
N LEU A 4 9.41 -48.99 30.79
CA LEU A 4 9.14 -47.54 31.04
C LEU A 4 9.46 -46.73 29.74
N GLU A 5 10.02 -45.51 29.62
CA GLU A 5 10.62 -44.47 30.49
C GLU A 5 10.56 -43.08 29.77
N ALA A 6 11.29 -42.07 30.26
CA ALA A 6 11.41 -40.70 29.74
C ALA A 6 12.87 -40.19 30.01
N ILE A 7 13.33 -38.94 29.82
CA ILE A 7 12.73 -37.60 29.58
C ILE A 7 13.80 -36.74 28.83
N LEU A 8 13.42 -35.70 28.06
CA LEU A 8 13.96 -34.31 28.11
C LEU A 8 13.58 -33.43 26.88
N ASP A 9 13.52 -32.12 27.11
CA ASP A 9 13.28 -31.01 26.13
C ASP A 9 14.61 -30.28 25.82
N PRO A 10 14.77 -29.62 24.65
CA PRO A 10 15.00 -28.17 24.74
C PRO A 10 14.39 -27.30 23.61
N SER A 11 13.50 -26.39 24.00
CA SER A 11 13.44 -24.94 23.67
C SER A 11 13.89 -24.40 22.29
N PRO A 12 13.04 -23.64 21.55
CA PRO A 12 13.36 -23.09 20.23
C PRO A 12 14.12 -21.76 20.23
N GLN A 13 15.07 -21.59 19.29
CA GLN A 13 15.71 -20.31 18.94
C GLN A 13 15.24 -19.80 17.56
N GLY A 14 15.15 -18.49 17.33
CA GLY A 14 14.83 -17.98 15.98
C GLY A 14 14.47 -16.50 15.75
N VAL A 15 14.55 -15.59 16.73
CA VAL A 15 14.17 -14.17 16.50
C VAL A 15 15.24 -13.41 15.71
N THR A 16 14.82 -12.66 14.68
CA THR A 16 15.72 -12.15 13.64
C THR A 16 16.51 -10.89 14.02
N LYS A 17 17.78 -10.84 13.59
CA LYS A 17 18.77 -9.76 13.89
C LYS A 17 18.38 -8.34 13.43
N ARG A 18 17.30 -8.12 12.69
CA ARG A 18 16.90 -6.80 12.17
C ARG A 18 16.37 -5.81 13.22
N SER A 19 15.96 -6.29 14.40
CA SER A 19 15.40 -5.43 15.46
C SER A 19 16.46 -4.57 16.19
N VAL A 20 17.75 -4.90 16.06
CA VAL A 20 18.82 -4.28 16.86
C VAL A 20 19.26 -2.92 16.30
N MET A 21 19.46 -2.81 14.98
CA MET A 21 20.01 -1.58 14.36
C MET A 21 19.08 -0.37 14.47
N MET A 22 17.76 -0.55 14.41
CA MET A 22 16.81 0.58 14.35
C MET A 22 16.60 1.32 15.69
N LYS A 23 17.15 0.81 16.80
CA LYS A 23 17.25 1.57 18.07
C LYS A 23 18.49 2.44 18.17
N SER A 24 19.54 2.13 17.40
CA SER A 24 20.87 2.76 17.53
C SER A 24 20.92 4.23 17.11
N GLN A 25 19.88 4.76 16.46
CA GLN A 25 19.85 6.13 15.91
C GLN A 25 18.73 6.99 16.52
N MET A 26 18.22 6.64 17.70
CA MET A 26 17.22 7.45 18.42
C MET A 26 17.56 7.76 19.90
N GLU A 27 18.76 7.39 20.36
CA GLU A 27 19.29 7.84 21.66
C GLU A 27 20.45 8.86 21.54
N GLU A 28 21.02 9.05 20.35
CA GLU A 28 22.00 10.11 20.05
C GLU A 28 21.32 11.42 19.62
N SER A 29 20.77 12.19 20.57
CA SER A 29 20.47 13.65 20.41
C SER A 29 19.89 14.32 21.67
N ARG A 30 20.35 13.93 22.87
CA ARG A 30 20.19 14.74 24.09
C ARG A 30 21.47 14.78 24.92
N THR A 31 22.39 15.63 24.48
CA THR A 31 23.47 16.20 25.28
C THR A 31 22.88 17.13 26.36
N ASP A 32 22.64 16.60 27.56
CA ASP A 32 22.75 17.41 28.79
C ASP A 32 24.21 17.25 29.26
N GLU A 33 24.99 18.32 29.20
CA GLU A 33 26.40 18.32 29.59
C GLU A 33 26.58 18.36 31.12
N GLY A 34 27.77 17.96 31.60
CA GLY A 34 28.30 18.42 32.88
C GLY A 34 27.58 17.97 34.15
N ASN A 35 27.85 16.75 34.60
CA ASN A 35 28.14 16.48 36.02
C ASN A 35 28.83 15.13 36.18
N GLU A 36 29.91 15.07 36.97
CA GLU A 36 30.46 13.81 37.44
C GLU A 36 29.47 13.19 38.43
N GLU A 37 28.91 12.02 38.12
CA GLU A 37 28.01 11.32 39.04
C GLU A 37 28.79 10.84 40.28
N VAL A 38 28.82 11.67 41.32
CA VAL A 38 29.21 11.30 42.69
C VAL A 38 28.26 10.18 43.15
N ARG A 39 28.69 8.93 42.93
CA ARG A 39 27.88 7.73 43.17
C ARG A 39 27.55 7.61 44.65
N ARG A 40 26.33 8.00 45.01
CA ARG A 40 25.88 7.99 46.39
C ARG A 40 25.57 6.55 46.84
N ALA A 41 25.90 6.24 48.09
CA ALA A 41 25.69 4.90 48.62
C ALA A 41 24.18 4.56 48.69
N TRP A 42 23.84 3.33 48.34
CA TRP A 42 22.49 2.77 48.47
C TRP A 42 22.48 1.68 49.56
N PRO A 43 21.48 1.61 50.45
CA PRO A 43 20.23 2.38 50.49
C PRO A 43 20.41 3.86 50.88
N PRO A 44 19.49 4.74 50.45
CA PRO A 44 19.61 6.19 50.63
C PRO A 44 19.27 6.59 52.07
N LYS A 45 19.87 7.66 52.59
CA LYS A 45 19.43 8.27 53.86
C LYS A 45 18.08 8.98 53.68
N LYS A 46 17.27 9.09 54.74
CA LYS A 46 15.95 9.74 54.65
C LYS A 46 16.10 11.20 54.24
N GLU A 47 16.95 11.91 54.95
CA GLU A 47 17.16 13.36 54.86
C GLU A 47 17.68 13.73 53.47
N GLU A 48 18.54 12.89 52.93
CA GLU A 48 19.10 13.00 51.58
C GLU A 48 18.05 12.73 50.50
N LEU A 49 17.26 11.66 50.64
CA LEU A 49 16.18 11.35 49.69
C LEU A 49 15.09 12.43 49.71
N GLU A 50 14.81 13.00 50.87
CA GLU A 50 13.88 14.10 51.08
C GLU A 50 14.40 15.41 50.45
N GLN A 51 15.69 15.73 50.63
CA GLN A 51 16.36 16.84 49.94
C GLN A 51 16.32 16.68 48.41
N LEU A 52 16.66 15.50 47.88
CA LEU A 52 16.66 15.23 46.44
C LEU A 52 15.24 15.29 45.84
N TYR A 53 14.23 14.73 46.53
CA TYR A 53 12.88 14.58 45.99
C TYR A 53 11.96 15.79 46.24
N LEU A 54 12.04 16.45 47.41
CA LEU A 54 11.22 17.62 47.75
C LEU A 54 11.94 18.93 47.44
N THR A 55 13.13 19.15 48.00
CA THR A 55 13.86 20.42 47.89
C THR A 55 14.40 20.64 46.47
N GLN A 56 15.15 19.68 45.93
CA GLN A 56 15.70 19.74 44.57
C GLN A 56 14.70 19.27 43.50
N ARG A 57 13.49 18.85 43.92
CA ARG A 57 12.36 18.44 43.06
C ARG A 57 12.67 17.35 42.02
N LEU A 58 13.76 16.59 42.16
CA LEU A 58 14.19 15.57 41.19
C LEU A 58 13.18 14.43 41.07
N SER A 59 12.98 13.91 39.85
CA SER A 59 12.10 12.76 39.63
C SER A 59 12.72 11.47 40.19
N ALA A 60 11.89 10.50 40.58
CA ALA A 60 12.37 9.21 41.07
C ALA A 60 13.32 8.51 40.09
N MET A 61 13.12 8.70 38.77
CA MET A 61 14.02 8.24 37.70
C MET A 61 15.37 8.98 37.66
N LYS A 62 15.41 10.31 37.89
CA LYS A 62 16.69 11.05 38.02
C LYS A 62 17.43 10.63 39.30
N ILE A 63 16.71 10.47 40.41
CA ILE A 63 17.26 9.98 41.69
C ILE A 63 17.87 8.57 41.54
N SER A 64 17.20 7.65 40.84
CA SER A 64 17.76 6.31 40.61
C SER A 64 19.06 6.30 39.79
N ARG A 65 19.31 7.32 38.96
CA ARG A 65 20.60 7.48 38.25
C ARG A 65 21.71 7.95 39.19
N ILE A 66 21.44 8.94 40.04
CA ILE A 66 22.38 9.48 41.05
C ILE A 66 22.88 8.39 42.02
N TYR A 67 22.02 7.42 42.38
CA TYR A 67 22.39 6.25 43.19
C TYR A 67 22.90 5.05 42.37
N GLY A 68 23.18 5.23 41.07
CA GLY A 68 23.78 4.21 40.21
C GLY A 68 22.93 2.96 39.96
N LEU A 69 21.60 3.02 40.12
CA LEU A 69 20.70 1.87 40.12
C LEU A 69 20.48 1.29 38.70
N LYS A 70 21.47 0.55 38.21
CA LYS A 70 21.43 -0.15 36.92
C LYS A 70 20.60 -1.44 37.02
N TYR A 71 19.36 -1.37 36.53
CA TYR A 71 18.48 -2.53 36.34
C TYR A 71 18.15 -2.75 34.85
N PRO A 72 17.94 -4.00 34.38
CA PRO A 72 17.57 -4.29 32.98
C PRO A 72 16.28 -3.63 32.50
N ASN A 73 15.40 -3.24 33.41
CA ASN A 73 14.23 -2.41 33.14
C ASN A 73 14.40 -1.07 33.89
N PRO A 74 14.44 0.09 33.20
CA PRO A 74 14.58 1.40 33.84
C PRO A 74 13.53 1.69 34.92
N LYS A 75 12.31 1.17 34.75
CA LYS A 75 11.22 1.35 35.73
C LYS A 75 11.49 0.68 37.08
N SER A 76 12.40 -0.29 37.15
CA SER A 76 12.76 -0.95 38.42
C SER A 76 13.51 0.00 39.36
N GLY A 77 14.41 0.85 38.83
CA GLY A 77 15.11 1.87 39.62
C GLY A 77 14.16 2.93 40.16
N GLU A 78 13.28 3.45 39.30
CA GLU A 78 12.21 4.37 39.69
C GLU A 78 11.29 3.76 40.77
N THR A 79 10.88 2.50 40.60
CA THR A 79 10.03 1.78 41.56
C THR A 79 10.71 1.62 42.92
N MET A 80 12.02 1.37 42.95
CA MET A 80 12.78 1.27 44.20
C MET A 80 12.87 2.60 44.94
N VAL A 81 13.10 3.72 44.23
CA VAL A 81 13.03 5.06 44.84
C VAL A 81 11.62 5.37 45.36
N LEU A 82 10.58 5.05 44.59
CA LEU A 82 9.18 5.20 45.00
C LEU A 82 8.77 4.31 46.20
N TRP A 83 9.51 3.23 46.48
CA TRP A 83 9.36 2.39 47.67
C TRP A 83 10.07 3.01 48.88
N TYR A 84 11.30 3.50 48.72
CA TYR A 84 12.03 4.17 49.82
C TYR A 84 11.35 5.47 50.27
N LEU A 85 10.77 6.25 49.35
CA LEU A 85 9.92 7.40 49.69
C LEU A 85 8.76 6.98 50.62
N LYS A 86 8.07 5.88 50.29
CA LYS A 86 6.99 5.32 51.14
C LYS A 86 7.53 4.85 52.49
N LYS A 87 8.68 4.16 52.51
CA LYS A 87 9.32 3.64 53.74
C LYS A 87 9.67 4.75 54.74
N TYR A 88 10.10 5.91 54.25
CA TYR A 88 10.48 7.06 55.10
C TYR A 88 9.33 8.05 55.41
N GLY A 89 8.12 7.76 54.93
CA GLY A 89 6.94 8.62 55.11
C GLY A 89 6.97 9.89 54.26
N ILE A 90 7.85 9.98 53.27
CA ILE A 90 7.98 11.16 52.41
C ILE A 90 6.79 11.18 51.44
N GLN A 91 5.93 12.19 51.60
CA GLN A 91 4.71 12.32 50.80
C GLN A 91 5.05 12.48 49.31
N ARG A 92 4.27 11.81 48.45
CA ARG A 92 4.44 11.90 47.00
C ARG A 92 3.91 13.25 46.52
N ARG A 93 4.68 13.95 45.69
CA ARG A 93 4.24 15.18 45.03
C ARG A 93 3.03 14.89 44.13
N ASP A 94 2.06 15.80 44.11
CA ASP A 94 0.81 15.63 43.39
C ASP A 94 1.08 15.40 41.88
N ARG A 95 0.53 14.31 41.35
CA ARG A 95 0.67 13.91 39.95
C ARG A 95 -0.06 14.87 38.99
N ALA A 96 -0.95 15.70 39.52
CA ALA A 96 -1.60 16.79 38.81
C ALA A 96 -0.88 18.15 38.97
N GLU A 97 0.10 18.31 39.87
CA GLU A 97 0.78 19.60 40.09
C GLU A 97 1.49 20.08 38.81
N HIS A 98 2.12 19.15 38.09
CA HIS A 98 2.78 19.37 36.80
C HIS A 98 1.79 19.42 35.60
N ILE A 99 0.49 19.18 35.85
CA ILE A 99 -0.60 19.40 34.88
C ILE A 99 -1.16 20.83 35.00
N ARG A 100 -0.95 21.53 36.12
CA ARG A 100 -1.34 22.94 36.36
C ARG A 100 -0.46 23.95 35.60
N LYS A 101 -0.11 23.63 34.35
CA LYS A 101 0.80 24.42 33.49
C LYS A 101 0.07 25.42 32.58
N VAL A 102 -1.22 25.65 32.82
CA VAL A 102 -2.09 26.49 31.99
C VAL A 102 -2.98 27.34 32.89
N THR A 103 -2.72 28.65 32.94
CA THR A 103 -3.66 29.60 33.54
C THR A 103 -4.79 29.91 32.57
N ASP A 104 -5.90 30.47 33.07
CA ASP A 104 -6.98 30.89 32.19
C ASP A 104 -6.57 32.11 31.32
N GLU A 105 -5.65 32.96 31.79
CA GLU A 105 -5.01 34.03 31.00
C GLU A 105 -4.21 33.48 29.81
N MET A 106 -3.41 32.41 30.01
CA MET A 106 -2.70 31.73 28.92
C MET A 106 -3.68 31.20 27.88
N ALA A 107 -4.78 30.59 28.34
CA ALA A 107 -5.81 30.06 27.45
C ALA A 107 -6.58 31.17 26.70
N GLU A 108 -6.77 32.36 27.27
CA GLU A 108 -7.31 33.53 26.58
C GLU A 108 -6.32 34.18 25.61
N GLY A 109 -5.02 34.16 25.94
CA GLY A 109 -3.96 34.47 25.00
C GLY A 109 -3.99 33.53 23.78
N TRP A 110 -4.23 32.24 24.01
CA TRP A 110 -4.41 31.26 22.95
C TRP A 110 -5.66 31.51 22.09
N VAL A 111 -6.79 31.93 22.68
CA VAL A 111 -8.00 32.33 21.92
C VAL A 111 -7.67 33.50 21.00
N ARG A 112 -7.03 34.57 21.52
CA ARG A 112 -6.68 35.76 20.73
C ARG A 112 -5.72 35.43 19.57
N ARG A 113 -4.62 34.73 19.86
CA ARG A 113 -3.64 34.31 18.84
C ARG A 113 -4.25 33.38 17.78
N TYR A 114 -5.14 32.46 18.19
CA TYR A 114 -5.84 31.58 17.26
C TYR A 114 -6.91 32.31 16.43
N ALA A 115 -7.54 33.36 16.95
CA ALA A 115 -8.43 34.22 16.16
C ALA A 115 -7.66 35.08 15.15
N GLN A 116 -6.45 35.53 15.51
CA GLN A 116 -5.53 36.29 14.65
C GLN A 116 -4.85 35.45 13.53
N GLY A 117 -5.22 34.17 13.39
CA GLY A 117 -4.79 33.32 12.28
C GLY A 117 -3.75 32.26 12.62
N GLU A 118 -3.08 32.33 13.77
CA GLU A 118 -2.02 31.37 14.13
C GLU A 118 -2.50 29.91 14.21
N SER A 119 -1.63 28.97 13.83
CA SER A 119 -1.90 27.54 14.01
C SER A 119 -1.68 27.09 15.46
N LEU A 120 -2.31 25.99 15.88
CA LEU A 120 -2.14 25.46 17.24
C LEU A 120 -0.69 25.14 17.61
N LYS A 121 0.17 24.86 16.62
CA LYS A 121 1.61 24.61 16.84
C LYS A 121 2.34 25.91 17.21
N GLN A 122 2.05 27.03 16.54
CA GLN A 122 2.58 28.35 16.88
C GLN A 122 2.03 28.85 18.23
N VAL A 123 0.72 28.70 18.45
CA VAL A 123 0.05 29.07 19.71
C VAL A 123 0.62 28.27 20.90
N SER A 124 0.97 26.99 20.72
CA SER A 124 1.53 26.14 21.78
C SER A 124 2.97 26.45 22.20
N GLY A 125 3.74 27.18 21.38
CA GLY A 125 5.11 27.64 21.65
C GLY A 125 6.19 26.56 21.89
N GLY A 126 5.81 25.29 22.02
CA GLY A 126 6.66 24.23 22.58
C GLY A 126 6.57 24.10 24.11
N GLU A 127 5.94 25.07 24.79
CA GLU A 127 5.74 25.07 26.24
C GLU A 127 4.70 24.02 26.70
N VAL A 128 3.70 23.78 25.85
CA VAL A 128 2.59 22.83 26.04
C VAL A 128 2.37 22.02 24.76
N SER A 129 1.59 20.94 24.85
CA SER A 129 1.18 20.20 23.65
C SER A 129 0.14 20.98 22.84
N PRO A 130 0.18 20.95 21.48
CA PRO A 130 -0.92 21.43 20.64
C PRO A 130 -2.28 20.77 20.95
N VAL A 131 -2.27 19.58 21.58
CA VAL A 131 -3.48 18.90 22.07
C VAL A 131 -4.05 19.58 23.33
N THR A 132 -3.19 20.11 24.20
CA THR A 132 -3.61 20.90 25.38
C THR A 132 -4.28 22.20 24.94
N VAL A 133 -3.68 22.92 23.99
CA VAL A 133 -4.26 24.15 23.40
C VAL A 133 -5.63 23.85 22.77
N PHE A 134 -5.73 22.78 21.98
CA PHE A 134 -6.99 22.32 21.38
C PHE A 134 -8.11 22.10 22.42
N LEU A 135 -7.82 21.44 23.54
CA LEU A 135 -8.81 21.20 24.59
C LEU A 135 -9.28 22.50 25.27
N HIS A 136 -8.37 23.45 25.53
CA HIS A 136 -8.73 24.72 26.17
C HIS A 136 -9.52 25.66 25.23
N LEU A 137 -9.20 25.69 23.93
CA LEU A 137 -9.99 26.41 22.93
C LEU A 137 -11.40 25.82 22.80
N ARG A 138 -11.52 24.48 22.72
CA ARG A 138 -12.82 23.79 22.64
C ARG A 138 -13.67 24.01 23.90
N LYS A 139 -13.06 23.99 25.10
CA LYS A 139 -13.76 24.31 26.37
C LYS A 139 -14.31 25.74 26.39
N ARG A 140 -13.68 26.66 25.65
CA ARG A 140 -14.07 28.07 25.50
C ARG A 140 -15.01 28.34 24.31
N GLY A 141 -15.59 27.30 23.71
CA GLY A 141 -16.57 27.43 22.63
C GLY A 141 -16.01 27.90 21.27
N VAL A 142 -14.69 28.02 21.13
CA VAL A 142 -14.06 28.47 19.87
C VAL A 142 -14.29 27.41 18.78
N GLN A 143 -15.04 27.77 17.74
CA GLN A 143 -15.07 26.99 16.51
C GLN A 143 -13.66 26.98 15.90
N LEU A 144 -13.13 25.78 15.66
CA LEU A 144 -11.80 25.60 15.11
C LEU A 144 -11.90 25.68 13.58
N ARG A 145 -11.16 26.62 12.97
CA ARG A 145 -10.93 26.70 11.52
C ARG A 145 -10.59 25.31 10.99
N ASP A 146 -11.28 24.91 9.92
CA ASP A 146 -11.60 23.49 9.74
C ASP A 146 -10.35 22.61 9.60
N LYS A 147 -10.11 21.83 10.65
CA LYS A 147 -8.80 21.27 10.98
C LYS A 147 -8.46 20.02 10.18
N ILE A 148 -9.30 19.70 9.19
CA ILE A 148 -9.21 18.53 8.32
C ILE A 148 -8.70 18.98 6.95
N GLU A 149 -9.35 19.91 6.27
CA GLU A 149 -8.99 20.31 4.90
C GLU A 149 -7.66 21.07 4.85
N ALA A 150 -7.48 22.11 5.68
CA ALA A 150 -6.21 22.83 5.77
C ALA A 150 -5.04 21.93 6.21
N LEU A 151 -5.33 20.86 6.97
CA LEU A 151 -4.33 19.87 7.39
C LEU A 151 -4.07 18.80 6.31
N ILE A 152 -5.04 18.54 5.44
CA ILE A 152 -4.88 17.72 4.22
C ILE A 152 -3.94 18.48 3.27
N GLU A 153 -4.27 19.69 2.84
CA GLU A 153 -3.42 20.46 1.91
C GLU A 153 -1.99 20.65 2.43
N THR A 154 -1.82 20.94 3.73
CA THR A 154 -0.49 21.18 4.31
C THR A 154 0.35 19.90 4.50
N ASN A 155 -0.25 18.70 4.62
CA ASN A 155 0.51 17.45 4.83
C ASN A 155 0.51 16.49 3.63
N THR A 156 -0.42 16.60 2.68
CA THR A 156 -0.37 15.79 1.46
C THR A 156 0.64 16.41 0.49
N LYS A 157 1.87 15.89 0.50
CA LYS A 157 2.94 16.24 -0.45
C LYS A 157 2.49 16.23 -1.92
N HIS A 158 1.48 15.43 -2.24
CA HIS A 158 0.85 15.33 -3.54
C HIS A 158 -0.66 15.54 -3.40
N ARG A 159 -1.22 16.49 -4.16
CA ARG A 159 -2.67 16.73 -4.25
C ARG A 159 -3.36 15.47 -4.80
N LYS A 160 -4.61 15.27 -4.40
CA LYS A 160 -5.47 14.17 -4.86
C LYS A 160 -6.73 14.76 -5.45
N THR A 161 -7.15 14.25 -6.59
CA THR A 161 -8.39 14.66 -7.27
C THR A 161 -9.49 13.66 -6.89
N PRO A 162 -10.66 14.11 -6.40
CA PRO A 162 -11.77 13.21 -6.17
C PRO A 162 -12.26 12.61 -7.49
N PHE A 163 -12.84 11.41 -7.43
CA PHE A 163 -13.48 10.79 -8.57
C PHE A 163 -14.72 11.59 -8.98
N SER A 164 -14.94 11.75 -10.30
CA SER A 164 -16.03 12.56 -10.86
C SER A 164 -17.42 11.92 -10.73
N GLY A 165 -17.49 10.62 -10.49
CA GLY A 165 -18.74 9.84 -10.58
C GLY A 165 -19.07 9.34 -11.99
N ASP A 166 -18.15 9.47 -12.95
CA ASP A 166 -18.31 8.89 -14.29
C ASP A 166 -18.43 7.36 -14.22
N LEU A 167 -19.61 6.85 -14.59
CA LEU A 167 -19.96 5.43 -14.49
C LEU A 167 -19.14 4.54 -15.44
N LEU A 168 -18.82 5.02 -16.65
CA LEU A 168 -18.09 4.23 -17.63
C LEU A 168 -16.62 4.12 -17.23
N ASN A 169 -16.01 5.22 -16.80
CA ASN A 169 -14.65 5.17 -16.26
C ASN A 169 -14.60 4.43 -14.90
N SER A 170 -15.66 4.44 -14.07
CA SER A 170 -15.68 3.61 -12.86
C SER A 170 -15.75 2.12 -13.16
N ALA A 171 -16.53 1.72 -14.17
CA ALA A 171 -16.60 0.33 -14.63
C ALA A 171 -15.25 -0.14 -15.19
N TYR A 172 -14.62 0.67 -16.04
CA TYR A 172 -13.26 0.42 -16.54
C TYR A 172 -12.25 0.27 -15.40
N LEU A 173 -12.26 1.20 -14.44
CA LEU A 173 -11.39 1.16 -13.27
C LEU A 173 -11.60 -0.10 -12.43
N ALA A 174 -12.86 -0.51 -12.20
CA ALA A 174 -13.17 -1.73 -11.47
C ALA A 174 -12.61 -2.97 -12.18
N GLY A 175 -12.88 -3.13 -13.48
CA GLY A 175 -12.35 -4.26 -14.27
C GLY A 175 -10.82 -4.32 -14.28
N PHE A 176 -10.15 -3.19 -14.49
CA PHE A 176 -8.68 -3.10 -14.47
C PHE A 176 -8.09 -3.46 -13.11
N VAL A 177 -8.71 -2.98 -12.04
CA VAL A 177 -8.27 -3.21 -10.66
C VAL A 177 -8.47 -4.66 -10.23
N ILE A 178 -9.60 -5.26 -10.58
CA ILE A 178 -9.95 -6.66 -10.28
C ILE A 178 -9.00 -7.66 -10.98
N GLY A 179 -8.42 -7.27 -12.12
CA GLY A 179 -7.44 -8.09 -12.84
C GLY A 179 -6.05 -8.11 -12.19
N ASP A 180 -5.34 -6.97 -12.16
CA ASP A 180 -3.91 -6.93 -11.82
C ASP A 180 -3.53 -5.82 -10.79
N CYS A 181 -4.46 -5.43 -9.91
CA CYS A 181 -4.17 -4.50 -8.81
C CYS A 181 -4.54 -5.03 -7.43
N GLN A 182 -3.80 -4.57 -6.42
CA GLN A 182 -4.15 -4.65 -5.00
C GLN A 182 -4.72 -3.31 -4.54
N VAL A 183 -5.90 -3.33 -3.89
CA VAL A 183 -6.51 -2.17 -3.23
C VAL A 183 -6.42 -2.33 -1.71
N LEU A 184 -6.14 -1.24 -0.99
CA LEU A 184 -6.16 -1.21 0.48
C LEU A 184 -6.39 0.19 1.06
N ARG A 185 -6.93 0.29 2.28
CA ARG A 185 -7.08 1.57 3.00
C ARG A 185 -5.75 2.07 3.54
N HIS A 186 -5.25 3.18 3.00
CA HIS A 186 -4.07 3.87 3.51
C HIS A 186 -4.48 5.11 4.34
N GLY A 187 -4.91 4.84 5.57
CA GLY A 187 -5.30 5.86 6.55
C GLY A 187 -6.58 6.63 6.17
N ARG A 188 -6.44 7.71 5.40
CA ARG A 188 -7.58 8.43 4.79
C ARG A 188 -7.74 8.19 3.30
N ALA A 189 -6.79 7.56 2.63
CA ALA A 189 -6.77 7.33 1.18
C ALA A 189 -7.17 5.90 0.81
N ILE A 190 -7.60 5.71 -0.44
CA ILE A 190 -7.65 4.39 -1.09
C ILE A 190 -6.33 4.21 -1.83
N ARG A 191 -5.52 3.22 -1.44
CA ARG A 191 -4.27 2.91 -2.13
C ARG A 191 -4.51 1.83 -3.16
N VAL A 192 -4.18 2.10 -4.42
CA VAL A 192 -4.12 1.12 -5.49
C VAL A 192 -2.64 0.84 -5.80
N ARG A 193 -2.31 -0.43 -6.06
CA ARG A 193 -0.93 -0.87 -6.30
C ARG A 193 -0.86 -2.04 -7.29
N THR A 194 0.13 -2.04 -8.17
CA THR A 194 0.50 -3.21 -8.99
C THR A 194 2.03 -3.41 -9.02
N GLY A 195 2.50 -4.52 -9.60
CA GLY A 195 3.90 -4.85 -9.81
C GLY A 195 4.11 -5.45 -11.20
N THR A 196 4.81 -4.75 -12.10
CA THR A 196 4.90 -5.16 -13.51
C THR A 196 6.33 -5.23 -14.05
N THR A 197 6.49 -6.09 -15.06
CA THR A 197 7.71 -6.21 -15.88
C THR A 197 7.55 -5.59 -17.27
N HIS A 198 6.38 -5.06 -17.61
CA HIS A 198 6.04 -4.50 -18.92
C HIS A 198 5.87 -2.96 -18.83
N PRO A 199 6.53 -2.16 -19.68
CA PRO A 199 6.45 -0.70 -19.61
C PRO A 199 5.05 -0.18 -19.95
N ALA A 200 4.38 -0.75 -20.95
CA ALA A 200 3.01 -0.36 -21.33
C ALA A 200 1.96 -0.54 -20.23
N MET A 201 2.19 -1.44 -19.26
CA MET A 201 1.34 -1.56 -18.07
C MET A 201 1.64 -0.47 -17.03
N ALA A 202 2.88 0.01 -16.97
CA ALA A 202 3.24 1.16 -16.15
C ALA A 202 2.72 2.49 -16.74
N GLU A 203 2.83 2.65 -18.05
CA GLU A 203 2.23 3.74 -18.82
C GLU A 203 0.70 3.76 -18.63
N LEU A 204 0.03 2.62 -18.73
CA LEU A 204 -1.41 2.50 -18.45
C LEU A 204 -1.77 2.89 -17.02
N PHE A 205 -1.03 2.42 -16.02
CA PHE A 205 -1.31 2.78 -14.61
C PHE A 205 -1.08 4.28 -14.36
N GLU A 206 -0.09 4.89 -15.00
CA GLU A 206 0.20 6.32 -14.94
C GLU A 206 -0.86 7.16 -15.68
N GLU A 207 -1.41 6.69 -16.81
CA GLU A 207 -2.57 7.28 -17.50
C GLU A 207 -3.84 7.21 -16.64
N VAL A 208 -4.16 6.02 -16.13
CA VAL A 208 -5.43 5.71 -15.46
C VAL A 208 -5.53 6.35 -14.08
N PHE A 209 -4.43 6.46 -13.34
CA PHE A 209 -4.43 6.99 -11.96
C PHE A 209 -3.68 8.31 -11.76
N GLY A 210 -2.75 8.69 -12.66
CA GLY A 210 -2.01 9.95 -12.59
C GLY A 210 -2.87 11.22 -12.47
N PRO A 211 -4.03 11.34 -13.15
CA PRO A 211 -4.96 12.47 -12.98
C PRO A 211 -5.55 12.60 -11.58
N PHE A 212 -5.53 11.52 -10.78
CA PHE A 212 -6.18 11.44 -9.47
C PHE A 212 -5.19 11.44 -8.30
N GLY A 213 -3.93 11.08 -8.52
CA GLY A 213 -2.87 11.18 -7.51
C GLY A 213 -1.49 10.88 -8.09
N PHE A 214 -0.45 11.29 -7.37
CA PHE A 214 0.94 11.03 -7.78
C PHE A 214 1.25 9.53 -7.71
N VAL A 215 1.63 8.94 -8.85
CA VAL A 215 2.06 7.54 -8.95
C VAL A 215 3.51 7.40 -8.48
N HIS A 216 3.72 6.66 -7.40
CA HIS A 216 5.03 6.27 -6.90
C HIS A 216 5.53 5.02 -7.64
N ARG A 217 6.45 5.22 -8.60
CA ARG A 217 7.16 4.14 -9.30
C ARG A 217 8.49 3.81 -8.62
N TYR A 218 8.71 2.56 -8.24
CA TYR A 218 9.98 2.11 -7.62
C TYR A 218 10.28 0.63 -7.90
N PRO A 219 11.55 0.25 -8.12
CA PRO A 219 11.90 -1.12 -8.46
C PRO A 219 12.00 -1.99 -7.20
N LYS A 220 11.75 -3.29 -7.35
CA LYS A 220 12.02 -4.30 -6.31
C LYS A 220 12.60 -5.58 -6.93
N LYS A 221 13.19 -6.42 -6.09
CA LYS A 221 13.43 -7.83 -6.45
C LYS A 221 12.08 -8.57 -6.49
N SER A 222 11.81 -9.27 -7.58
CA SER A 222 10.64 -10.15 -7.74
C SER A 222 10.91 -11.52 -7.14
N ARG A 223 9.86 -12.20 -6.65
CA ARG A 223 9.92 -13.63 -6.29
C ARG A 223 9.89 -14.54 -7.53
N LEU A 224 9.27 -14.09 -8.62
CA LEU A 224 8.97 -14.93 -9.79
C LEU A 224 9.74 -14.53 -11.06
N ARG A 225 10.13 -13.25 -11.21
CA ARG A 225 10.74 -12.71 -12.45
C ARG A 225 12.09 -12.00 -12.24
N GLU A 226 12.81 -12.34 -11.17
CA GLU A 226 14.03 -11.68 -10.65
C GLU A 226 13.85 -10.20 -10.25
N PHE A 227 13.39 -9.31 -11.13
CA PHE A 227 13.16 -7.88 -10.86
C PHE A 227 11.88 -7.36 -11.55
N GLU A 228 11.20 -6.41 -10.91
CA GLU A 228 10.00 -5.76 -11.46
C GLU A 228 9.83 -4.34 -10.86
N TRP A 229 9.00 -3.51 -11.48
CA TRP A 229 8.62 -2.20 -10.96
C TRP A 229 7.31 -2.29 -10.18
N ASN A 230 7.30 -1.81 -8.92
CA ASN A 230 6.04 -1.47 -8.26
C ASN A 230 5.54 -0.11 -8.75
N LEU A 231 4.23 0.01 -8.77
CA LEU A 231 3.49 1.25 -9.00
C LEU A 231 2.46 1.33 -7.87
N GLU A 232 2.40 2.44 -7.15
CA GLU A 232 1.37 2.67 -6.14
C GLU A 232 0.91 4.13 -6.12
N VAL A 233 -0.37 4.34 -5.82
CA VAL A 233 -1.01 5.65 -5.79
C VAL A 233 -1.98 5.71 -4.61
N ASP A 234 -1.94 6.80 -3.85
CA ASP A 234 -2.94 7.07 -2.81
C ASP A 234 -4.02 8.00 -3.38
N LEU A 235 -5.19 7.45 -3.69
CA LEU A 235 -6.35 8.15 -4.22
C LEU A 235 -7.21 8.77 -3.09
N ASP A 236 -8.17 9.60 -3.47
CA ASP A 236 -9.20 10.11 -2.55
C ASP A 236 -10.21 9.03 -2.12
N ARG A 237 -10.97 9.28 -1.05
CA ARG A 237 -12.04 8.41 -0.52
C ARG A 237 -13.18 8.13 -1.50
N THR A 238 -13.42 9.02 -2.44
CA THR A 238 -14.39 8.80 -3.54
C THR A 238 -14.10 7.52 -4.34
N PHE A 239 -12.86 7.01 -4.33
CA PHE A 239 -12.48 5.73 -4.95
C PHE A 239 -12.82 4.47 -4.12
N GLN A 240 -13.56 4.58 -3.02
CA GLN A 240 -13.94 3.43 -2.18
C GLN A 240 -14.76 2.35 -2.91
N PHE A 241 -15.32 2.65 -4.10
CA PHE A 241 -15.97 1.64 -4.95
C PHE A 241 -14.99 0.56 -5.45
N LEU A 242 -13.68 0.85 -5.48
CA LEU A 242 -12.63 -0.13 -5.80
C LEU A 242 -12.38 -1.15 -4.67
N GLU A 243 -13.03 -1.00 -3.51
CA GLU A 243 -12.97 -1.95 -2.40
C GLU A 243 -14.18 -2.90 -2.34
N ARG A 244 -15.06 -2.85 -3.36
CA ARG A 244 -16.25 -3.72 -3.47
C ARG A 244 -15.87 -5.17 -3.76
N ASP A 245 -16.83 -6.07 -3.53
CA ASP A 245 -16.68 -7.44 -4.00
C ASP A 245 -16.57 -7.47 -5.55
N PRO A 246 -15.61 -8.22 -6.12
CA PRO A 246 -15.40 -8.25 -7.57
C PRO A 246 -16.60 -8.70 -8.40
N LEU A 247 -17.43 -9.61 -7.88
CA LEU A 247 -18.60 -10.14 -8.58
C LEU A 247 -19.81 -9.20 -8.41
N GLU A 248 -19.96 -8.56 -7.25
CA GLU A 248 -20.91 -7.45 -7.06
C GLU A 248 -20.60 -6.30 -8.02
N ALA A 249 -19.35 -5.82 -8.08
CA ALA A 249 -18.93 -4.73 -8.94
C ALA A 249 -19.11 -5.05 -10.44
N LEU A 250 -18.81 -6.29 -10.87
CA LEU A 250 -19.12 -6.76 -12.22
C LEU A 250 -20.64 -6.74 -12.49
N ARG A 251 -21.46 -7.26 -11.58
CA ARG A 251 -22.93 -7.28 -11.73
C ARG A 251 -23.54 -5.87 -11.80
N GLU A 252 -23.00 -4.90 -11.06
CA GLU A 252 -23.38 -3.48 -11.19
C GLU A 252 -23.03 -2.94 -12.59
N CYS A 253 -21.82 -3.22 -13.10
CA CYS A 253 -21.41 -2.78 -14.44
C CYS A 253 -22.29 -3.38 -15.55
N CYS A 254 -22.69 -4.64 -15.40
CA CYS A 254 -23.60 -5.36 -16.30
C CYS A 254 -25.05 -4.83 -16.32
N ALA A 255 -25.40 -3.83 -15.51
CA ALA A 255 -26.70 -3.15 -15.59
C ALA A 255 -26.87 -2.31 -16.88
N SER A 256 -25.81 -2.13 -17.68
CA SER A 256 -25.85 -1.47 -18.99
C SER A 256 -24.84 -2.11 -19.95
N GLU A 257 -25.13 -2.06 -21.27
CA GLU A 257 -24.21 -2.59 -22.29
C GLU A 257 -22.85 -1.86 -22.28
N ASP A 258 -22.85 -0.52 -22.25
CA ASP A 258 -21.63 0.28 -22.20
C ASP A 258 -20.83 0.09 -20.90
N GLY A 259 -21.52 -0.14 -19.77
CA GLY A 259 -20.90 -0.50 -18.49
C GLY A 259 -20.19 -1.85 -18.54
N PHE A 260 -20.82 -2.87 -19.14
CA PHE A 260 -20.19 -4.17 -19.38
C PHE A 260 -18.97 -4.05 -20.31
N TRP A 261 -19.08 -3.34 -21.45
CA TRP A 261 -17.94 -3.17 -22.36
C TRP A 261 -16.79 -2.37 -21.74
N SER A 262 -17.10 -1.37 -20.90
CA SER A 262 -16.10 -0.60 -20.17
C SER A 262 -15.37 -1.45 -19.13
N PHE A 263 -16.10 -2.22 -18.32
CA PHE A 263 -15.52 -3.19 -17.39
C PHE A 263 -14.65 -4.21 -18.12
N LEU A 264 -15.17 -4.80 -19.19
CA LEU A 264 -14.48 -5.85 -19.93
C LEU A 264 -13.19 -5.35 -20.58
N ALA A 265 -13.15 -4.09 -21.05
CA ALA A 265 -11.91 -3.49 -21.54
C ALA A 265 -10.86 -3.33 -20.44
N GLY A 266 -11.23 -2.81 -19.26
CA GLY A 266 -10.31 -2.72 -18.12
C GLY A 266 -9.78 -4.09 -17.69
N PHE A 267 -10.67 -5.07 -17.56
CA PHE A 267 -10.29 -6.45 -17.20
C PHE A 267 -9.45 -7.14 -18.29
N PHE A 268 -9.68 -6.84 -19.57
CA PHE A 268 -8.87 -7.35 -20.68
C PHE A 268 -7.51 -6.66 -20.81
N ASP A 269 -7.38 -5.40 -20.41
CA ASP A 269 -6.08 -4.72 -20.38
C ASP A 269 -5.18 -5.22 -19.24
N ALA A 270 -5.78 -5.72 -18.14
CA ALA A 270 -5.07 -6.45 -17.09
C ALA A 270 -4.79 -7.93 -17.47
N GLU A 271 -5.84 -8.76 -17.56
CA GLU A 271 -5.75 -10.23 -17.65
C GLU A 271 -5.92 -10.79 -19.08
N GLY A 272 -6.20 -9.90 -20.04
CA GLY A 272 -6.47 -10.28 -21.43
C GLY A 272 -5.22 -10.49 -22.26
N SER A 273 -5.36 -11.32 -23.29
CA SER A 273 -4.31 -11.69 -24.23
C SER A 273 -4.89 -11.88 -25.63
N ILE A 274 -4.24 -11.30 -26.64
CA ILE A 274 -4.50 -11.54 -28.06
C ILE A 274 -3.36 -12.44 -28.56
N GLN A 275 -3.70 -13.58 -29.15
CA GLN A 275 -2.74 -14.59 -29.61
C GLN A 275 -2.98 -14.92 -31.09
N LEU A 276 -1.89 -14.98 -31.86
CA LEU A 276 -1.89 -15.49 -33.23
C LEU A 276 -1.66 -16.99 -33.22
N HIS A 277 -2.57 -17.76 -33.85
CA HIS A 277 -2.47 -19.20 -33.99
C HIS A 277 -2.38 -19.61 -35.46
N ARG A 278 -1.46 -20.54 -35.76
CA ARG A 278 -1.42 -21.26 -37.04
C ARG A 278 -2.41 -22.43 -37.00
N LYS A 279 -3.24 -22.57 -38.03
CA LYS A 279 -4.25 -23.62 -38.19
C LYS A 279 -4.01 -24.33 -39.53
N ARG A 280 -4.58 -25.53 -39.74
CA ARG A 280 -4.55 -26.17 -41.06
C ARG A 280 -5.27 -25.25 -42.06
N GLY A 281 -4.55 -24.75 -43.06
CA GLY A 281 -5.08 -23.84 -44.07
C GLY A 281 -5.08 -22.35 -43.71
N GLY A 282 -4.26 -21.89 -42.75
CA GLY A 282 -3.99 -20.46 -42.56
C GLY A 282 -3.65 -20.04 -41.13
N ILE A 283 -3.79 -18.74 -40.88
CA ILE A 283 -3.63 -18.12 -39.56
C ILE A 283 -4.96 -17.61 -39.01
N GLY A 284 -5.05 -17.39 -37.70
CA GLY A 284 -6.16 -16.69 -37.10
C GLY A 284 -5.91 -16.33 -35.65
N PHE A 285 -6.59 -15.30 -35.16
CA PHE A 285 -6.44 -14.82 -33.80
C PHE A 285 -7.36 -15.54 -32.81
N GLU A 286 -6.96 -15.54 -31.56
CA GLU A 286 -7.72 -15.96 -30.39
C GLU A 286 -7.57 -14.88 -29.31
N LEU A 287 -8.67 -14.55 -28.64
CA LEU A 287 -8.67 -13.73 -27.44
C LEU A 287 -8.87 -14.63 -26.22
N GLN A 288 -8.09 -14.35 -25.17
CA GLN A 288 -8.08 -15.09 -23.93
C GLN A 288 -8.17 -14.13 -22.76
N LEU A 289 -9.08 -14.38 -21.82
CA LEU A 289 -8.97 -13.96 -20.43
C LEU A 289 -8.46 -15.13 -19.59
N THR A 290 -7.69 -14.83 -18.55
CA THR A 290 -7.11 -15.82 -17.62
C THR A 290 -7.41 -15.34 -16.21
N ASN A 291 -7.86 -16.19 -15.29
CA ASN A 291 -7.99 -15.83 -13.87
C ASN A 291 -8.16 -17.09 -13.00
N THR A 292 -8.10 -16.94 -11.67
CA THR A 292 -8.44 -18.00 -10.70
C THR A 292 -9.87 -17.88 -10.15
N ASN A 293 -10.49 -16.71 -10.20
CA ASN A 293 -11.90 -16.53 -9.85
C ASN A 293 -12.80 -17.06 -10.96
N GLN A 294 -13.54 -18.14 -10.66
CA GLN A 294 -14.46 -18.78 -11.59
C GLN A 294 -15.70 -17.93 -11.87
N GLU A 295 -16.30 -17.34 -10.84
CA GLU A 295 -17.58 -16.63 -10.92
C GLU A 295 -17.50 -15.39 -11.82
N ILE A 296 -16.36 -14.68 -11.80
CA ILE A 296 -16.09 -13.56 -12.72
C ILE A 296 -16.07 -14.04 -14.18
N LEU A 297 -15.33 -15.12 -14.47
CA LEU A 297 -15.20 -15.62 -15.84
C LEU A 297 -16.49 -16.28 -16.35
N GLU A 298 -17.31 -16.86 -15.47
CA GLU A 298 -18.63 -17.36 -15.79
C GLU A 298 -19.62 -16.22 -16.06
N CYS A 299 -19.64 -15.17 -15.23
CA CYS A 299 -20.48 -14.00 -15.48
C CYS A 299 -20.09 -13.26 -16.77
N ILE A 300 -18.78 -13.09 -17.06
CA ILE A 300 -18.32 -12.53 -18.35
C ILE A 300 -18.77 -13.43 -19.52
N LYS A 301 -18.67 -14.76 -19.41
CA LYS A 301 -19.14 -15.71 -20.42
C LYS A 301 -20.64 -15.60 -20.67
N GLU A 302 -21.45 -15.41 -19.63
CA GLU A 302 -22.90 -15.20 -19.75
C GLU A 302 -23.21 -13.92 -20.52
N GLN A 303 -22.57 -12.80 -20.17
CA GLN A 303 -22.76 -11.53 -20.88
C GLN A 303 -22.31 -11.59 -22.35
N LEU A 304 -21.15 -12.19 -22.63
CA LEU A 304 -20.73 -12.46 -24.01
C LEU A 304 -21.78 -13.28 -24.77
N THR A 305 -22.38 -14.29 -24.13
CA THR A 305 -23.43 -15.12 -24.72
C THR A 305 -24.71 -14.31 -24.99
N ALA A 306 -25.09 -13.38 -24.10
CA ALA A 306 -26.20 -12.45 -24.32
C ALA A 306 -25.93 -11.52 -25.52
N HIS A 307 -24.70 -11.03 -25.67
CA HIS A 307 -24.23 -10.28 -26.86
C HIS A 307 -23.94 -11.18 -28.08
N ARG A 308 -24.38 -12.45 -28.07
CA ARG A 308 -24.28 -13.44 -29.17
C ARG A 308 -22.86 -13.84 -29.58
N LEU A 309 -21.88 -13.63 -28.69
CA LEU A 309 -20.47 -13.99 -28.88
C LEU A 309 -20.18 -15.36 -28.23
N PHE A 310 -19.58 -16.27 -28.99
CA PHE A 310 -19.34 -17.63 -28.52
C PHE A 310 -17.96 -17.75 -27.86
N SER A 311 -17.98 -18.12 -26.58
CA SER A 311 -16.78 -18.33 -25.77
C SER A 311 -16.72 -19.72 -25.14
N SER A 312 -15.51 -20.20 -24.81
CA SER A 312 -15.26 -21.45 -24.10
C SER A 312 -14.47 -21.16 -22.85
N LEU A 313 -15.07 -21.45 -21.70
CA LEU A 313 -14.35 -21.54 -20.44
C LEU A 313 -13.66 -22.91 -20.37
N ARG A 314 -12.39 -22.94 -19.98
CA ARG A 314 -11.60 -24.17 -19.80
C ARG A 314 -10.76 -24.09 -18.54
N GLN A 315 -10.75 -25.15 -17.75
CA GLN A 315 -9.77 -25.32 -16.67
C GLN A 315 -8.41 -25.73 -17.26
N GLN A 316 -7.33 -25.22 -16.68
CA GLN A 316 -5.97 -25.62 -16.97
C GLN A 316 -5.18 -25.74 -15.65
N THR A 317 -4.66 -26.93 -15.41
CA THR A 317 -3.70 -27.22 -14.34
C THR A 317 -2.43 -26.40 -14.53
N GLN A 318 -2.01 -25.65 -13.51
CA GLN A 318 -0.72 -24.96 -13.54
C GLN A 318 0.35 -25.75 -12.77
N ASP A 319 1.57 -25.74 -13.32
CA ASP A 319 2.78 -26.27 -12.70
C ASP A 319 3.11 -25.50 -11.39
N PRO A 320 3.15 -26.17 -10.22
CA PRO A 320 3.45 -25.53 -8.92
C PRO A 320 4.79 -24.76 -8.91
N ALA A 321 5.78 -25.21 -9.68
CA ALA A 321 7.07 -24.54 -9.77
C ALA A 321 6.97 -23.11 -10.36
N ARG A 322 5.90 -22.80 -11.10
CA ARG A 322 5.61 -21.46 -11.63
C ARG A 322 4.90 -20.54 -10.63
N LEU A 323 4.35 -21.11 -9.55
CA LEU A 323 3.64 -20.41 -8.48
C LEU A 323 4.54 -20.15 -7.25
N GLY A 324 5.64 -20.88 -7.12
CA GLY A 324 6.56 -20.76 -5.99
C GLY A 324 6.08 -21.47 -4.72
N GLY A 325 5.28 -22.53 -4.88
CA GLY A 325 4.77 -23.38 -3.80
C GLY A 325 4.56 -24.82 -4.28
N ASN A 326 4.02 -25.68 -3.40
CA ASN A 326 3.75 -27.09 -3.71
C ASN A 326 2.35 -27.34 -4.27
N ASP A 327 1.46 -26.35 -4.19
CA ASP A 327 0.05 -26.51 -4.54
C ASP A 327 -0.20 -26.36 -6.04
N VAL A 328 -1.03 -27.27 -6.58
CA VAL A 328 -1.47 -27.25 -7.97
C VAL A 328 -2.64 -26.29 -8.11
N ALA A 329 -2.38 -25.04 -8.53
CA ALA A 329 -3.47 -24.12 -8.83
C ALA A 329 -4.20 -24.53 -10.12
N ILE A 330 -5.53 -24.55 -10.05
CA ILE A 330 -6.39 -24.57 -11.24
C ILE A 330 -6.55 -23.12 -11.69
N ILE A 331 -6.16 -22.85 -12.94
CA ILE A 331 -6.44 -21.57 -13.61
C ILE A 331 -7.55 -21.80 -14.63
N LEU A 332 -8.44 -20.82 -14.75
CA LEU A 332 -9.49 -20.79 -15.75
C LEU A 332 -9.11 -19.87 -16.91
N ARG A 333 -9.42 -20.31 -18.12
CA ARG A 333 -9.19 -19.58 -19.38
C ARG A 333 -10.52 -19.42 -20.11
N LEU A 334 -10.97 -18.19 -20.33
CA LEU A 334 -12.12 -17.89 -21.19
C LEU A 334 -11.60 -17.50 -22.58
N LEU A 335 -11.98 -18.26 -23.59
CA LEU A 335 -11.43 -18.19 -24.95
C LEU A 335 -12.49 -17.77 -25.98
N VAL A 336 -12.12 -16.90 -26.92
CA VAL A 336 -12.91 -16.50 -28.10
C VAL A 336 -12.02 -16.64 -29.34
N TRP A 337 -12.37 -17.54 -30.27
CA TRP A 337 -11.49 -17.94 -31.40
C TRP A 337 -12.18 -18.00 -32.77
N ARG A 338 -13.47 -17.67 -32.84
CA ARG A 338 -14.22 -17.56 -34.10
C ARG A 338 -13.91 -16.20 -34.73
N TYR A 339 -13.65 -16.16 -36.04
CA TYR A 339 -13.21 -14.93 -36.71
C TYR A 339 -14.16 -13.74 -36.49
N ALA A 340 -15.48 -13.95 -36.65
CA ALA A 340 -16.46 -12.89 -36.47
C ALA A 340 -16.50 -12.39 -35.02
N ASP A 341 -16.53 -13.30 -34.06
CA ASP A 341 -16.60 -13.01 -32.62
C ASP A 341 -15.32 -12.30 -32.13
N VAL A 342 -14.16 -12.76 -32.57
CA VAL A 342 -12.85 -12.12 -32.33
C VAL A 342 -12.83 -10.69 -32.88
N ARG A 343 -13.29 -10.51 -34.13
CA ARG A 343 -13.33 -9.19 -34.77
C ARG A 343 -14.28 -8.26 -34.03
N LEU A 344 -15.51 -8.70 -33.74
CA LEU A 344 -16.52 -7.90 -33.07
C LEU A 344 -16.11 -7.52 -31.63
N LEU A 345 -15.42 -8.40 -30.90
CA LEU A 345 -14.88 -8.07 -29.58
C LEU A 345 -13.77 -7.01 -29.69
N LEU A 346 -12.85 -7.16 -30.64
CA LEU A 346 -11.76 -6.21 -30.89
C LEU A 346 -12.26 -4.84 -31.38
N GLU A 347 -13.35 -4.80 -32.16
CA GLU A 347 -14.02 -3.57 -32.60
C GLU A 347 -14.80 -2.87 -31.45
N ARG A 348 -15.29 -3.63 -30.46
CA ARG A 348 -16.09 -3.10 -29.34
C ARG A 348 -15.31 -2.69 -28.10
N LEU A 349 -14.15 -3.29 -27.82
CA LEU A 349 -13.42 -3.03 -26.58
C LEU A 349 -12.67 -1.68 -26.61
N PRO A 350 -12.99 -0.70 -25.73
CA PRO A 350 -12.23 0.54 -25.54
C PRO A 350 -10.93 0.30 -24.77
N LEU A 351 -10.04 -0.52 -25.33
CA LEU A 351 -8.70 -0.82 -24.79
C LEU A 351 -7.83 0.44 -24.73
N ARG A 352 -7.08 0.58 -23.64
CA ARG A 352 -6.09 1.63 -23.35
C ARG A 352 -4.66 1.07 -23.25
N HIS A 353 -4.45 -0.21 -22.92
CA HIS A 353 -3.11 -0.80 -22.81
C HIS A 353 -2.39 -0.81 -24.18
N GLY A 354 -1.27 -0.08 -24.30
CA GLY A 354 -0.52 0.09 -25.56
C GLY A 354 -0.24 -1.20 -26.33
N GLU A 355 0.33 -2.24 -25.69
CA GLU A 355 0.52 -3.55 -26.35
C GLU A 355 -0.78 -4.18 -26.88
N ARG A 356 -1.91 -4.02 -26.18
CA ARG A 356 -3.19 -4.64 -26.56
C ARG A 356 -3.81 -3.89 -27.73
N ILE A 357 -3.67 -2.56 -27.75
CA ILE A 357 -4.01 -1.70 -28.90
C ILE A 357 -3.20 -2.12 -30.14
N ALA A 358 -1.88 -2.21 -30.05
CA ALA A 358 -1.03 -2.60 -31.19
C ALA A 358 -1.35 -4.03 -31.70
N LYS A 359 -1.62 -4.97 -30.78
CA LYS A 359 -2.06 -6.33 -31.13
C LYS A 359 -3.44 -6.35 -31.78
N ARG A 360 -4.40 -5.53 -31.30
CA ARG A 360 -5.73 -5.32 -31.89
C ARG A 360 -5.61 -4.82 -33.33
N GLU A 361 -4.77 -3.82 -33.57
CA GLU A 361 -4.61 -3.20 -34.89
C GLU A 361 -4.09 -4.19 -35.94
N ILE A 362 -3.10 -5.02 -35.60
CA ILE A 362 -2.65 -6.10 -36.51
C ILE A 362 -3.76 -7.14 -36.70
N ALA A 363 -4.48 -7.51 -35.63
CA ALA A 363 -5.53 -8.52 -35.69
C ALA A 363 -6.75 -8.09 -36.55
N LEU A 364 -7.13 -6.81 -36.55
CA LEU A 364 -8.24 -6.27 -37.33
C LEU A 364 -7.94 -6.12 -38.84
N LYS A 365 -6.67 -6.14 -39.25
CA LYS A 365 -6.26 -6.15 -40.67
C LYS A 365 -6.50 -7.51 -41.34
N LEU A 366 -6.45 -8.61 -40.59
CA LEU A 366 -6.64 -9.95 -41.15
C LEU A 366 -8.08 -10.10 -41.67
N SER A 367 -8.25 -10.35 -42.96
CA SER A 367 -9.56 -10.64 -43.55
C SER A 367 -9.89 -12.14 -43.50
N TYR A 368 -11.18 -12.49 -43.41
CA TYR A 368 -11.62 -13.90 -43.35
C TYR A 368 -11.18 -14.74 -44.56
N ARG A 369 -11.00 -14.08 -45.72
CA ARG A 369 -10.58 -14.69 -46.98
C ARG A 369 -9.17 -14.26 -47.42
N ALA A 370 -8.35 -13.77 -46.49
CA ALA A 370 -6.98 -13.31 -46.77
C ALA A 370 -6.21 -14.37 -47.55
N SER A 371 -5.49 -13.93 -48.59
CA SER A 371 -4.58 -14.72 -49.41
C SER A 371 -3.28 -15.06 -48.65
N GLU A 372 -2.48 -15.99 -49.17
CA GLU A 372 -1.20 -16.35 -48.55
C GLU A 372 -0.21 -15.17 -48.43
N PRO A 373 -0.08 -14.24 -49.41
CA PRO A 373 0.71 -13.01 -49.23
C PRO A 373 0.22 -12.12 -48.09
N GLU A 374 -1.09 -11.84 -48.00
CA GLU A 374 -1.67 -11.06 -46.89
C GLU A 374 -1.41 -11.72 -45.53
N ARG A 375 -1.56 -13.05 -45.45
CA ARG A 375 -1.29 -13.82 -44.24
C ARG A 375 0.18 -13.72 -43.83
N ALA A 376 1.11 -13.89 -44.79
CA ALA A 376 2.54 -13.78 -44.54
C ALA A 376 2.94 -12.38 -44.06
N GLU A 377 2.31 -11.33 -44.60
CA GLU A 377 2.51 -9.95 -44.12
C GLU A 377 2.02 -9.78 -42.68
N ILE A 378 0.83 -10.27 -42.34
CA ILE A 378 0.29 -10.22 -40.97
C ILE A 378 1.14 -11.04 -39.99
N GLU A 379 1.67 -12.21 -40.39
CA GLU A 379 2.62 -12.96 -39.57
C GLU A 379 3.92 -12.17 -39.33
N ALA A 380 4.45 -11.50 -40.35
CA ALA A 380 5.66 -10.69 -40.25
C ALA A 380 5.46 -9.46 -39.35
N GLN A 381 4.35 -8.72 -39.53
CA GLN A 381 3.99 -7.60 -38.65
C GLN A 381 3.83 -8.07 -37.20
N TRP A 382 3.16 -9.21 -36.96
CA TRP A 382 2.99 -9.78 -35.62
C TRP A 382 4.31 -10.21 -34.99
N ALA A 383 5.18 -10.91 -35.74
CA ALA A 383 6.49 -11.34 -35.27
C ALA A 383 7.38 -10.14 -34.88
N LEU A 384 7.35 -9.06 -35.68
CA LEU A 384 8.04 -7.81 -35.38
C LEU A 384 7.53 -7.17 -34.08
N LEU A 385 6.21 -7.03 -33.91
CA LEU A 385 5.61 -6.46 -32.70
C LEU A 385 5.95 -7.28 -31.45
N ILE A 386 5.86 -8.61 -31.50
CA ILE A 386 6.23 -9.48 -30.38
C ILE A 386 7.73 -9.37 -30.05
N GLY A 387 8.59 -9.16 -31.06
CA GLY A 387 10.01 -8.87 -30.87
C GLY A 387 10.26 -7.53 -30.15
N GLN A 388 9.57 -6.47 -30.57
CA GLN A 388 9.64 -5.13 -29.97
C GLN A 388 9.20 -5.16 -28.50
N ILE A 389 8.01 -5.71 -28.22
CA ILE A 389 7.45 -5.85 -26.87
C ILE A 389 8.41 -6.61 -25.95
N LYS A 390 9.03 -7.69 -26.43
CA LYS A 390 10.03 -8.44 -25.65
C LYS A 390 11.26 -7.57 -25.35
N ALA A 391 11.79 -6.86 -26.34
CA ALA A 391 12.96 -6.00 -26.16
C ALA A 391 12.67 -4.79 -25.25
N GLU A 392 11.43 -4.31 -25.19
CA GLU A 392 10.98 -3.25 -24.28
C GLU A 392 10.87 -3.76 -22.84
N ARG A 393 10.17 -4.88 -22.63
CA ARG A 393 10.11 -5.60 -21.35
C ARG A 393 11.50 -5.90 -20.80
N ASP A 394 12.38 -6.46 -21.62
CA ASP A 394 13.72 -6.87 -21.19
C ASP A 394 14.61 -5.66 -20.84
N ARG A 395 14.47 -4.53 -21.55
CA ARG A 395 15.07 -3.23 -21.17
C ARG A 395 14.50 -2.69 -19.86
N PHE A 396 13.18 -2.76 -19.65
CA PHE A 396 12.49 -2.23 -18.47
C PHE A 396 12.85 -3.01 -17.19
N VAL A 397 12.98 -4.34 -17.28
CA VAL A 397 13.49 -5.20 -16.20
C VAL A 397 14.97 -4.92 -15.90
N LEU A 398 15.81 -4.72 -16.92
CA LEU A 398 17.22 -4.34 -16.73
C LEU A 398 17.37 -2.97 -16.03
N GLN A 399 16.48 -2.01 -16.32
CA GLN A 399 16.42 -0.74 -15.60
C GLN A 399 16.03 -0.95 -14.13
N ALA A 400 15.04 -1.81 -13.84
CA ALA A 400 14.66 -2.14 -12.46
C ALA A 400 15.83 -2.74 -11.68
N LYS A 401 16.55 -3.69 -12.28
CA LYS A 401 17.74 -4.35 -11.71
C LYS A 401 18.82 -3.33 -11.32
N ARG A 402 19.27 -2.52 -12.28
CA ARG A 402 20.28 -1.46 -12.06
C ARG A 402 19.88 -0.47 -10.97
N ALA A 403 18.59 -0.11 -10.89
CA ALA A 403 18.06 0.85 -9.92
C ALA A 403 17.76 0.25 -8.53
N VAL A 404 17.84 -1.07 -8.37
CA VAL A 404 17.96 -1.74 -7.05
C VAL A 404 19.42 -1.86 -6.65
N GLU A 405 20.28 -2.27 -7.58
CA GLU A 405 21.72 -2.46 -7.35
C GLU A 405 22.41 -1.15 -6.91
N SER A 406 22.12 -0.03 -7.57
CA SER A 406 22.68 1.28 -7.19
C SER A 406 22.29 1.73 -5.77
N LYS A 407 21.09 1.39 -5.31
CA LYS A 407 20.59 1.69 -3.95
C LYS A 407 21.17 0.78 -2.85
N ILE A 408 21.99 -0.20 -3.22
CA ILE A 408 22.71 -1.07 -2.28
C ILE A 408 24.17 -0.59 -2.12
N THR A 409 24.67 0.21 -3.08
CA THR A 409 26.03 0.79 -3.08
C THR A 409 26.07 2.24 -2.55
N SER A 410 24.90 2.82 -2.23
CA SER A 410 24.71 4.17 -1.69
C SER A 410 24.21 4.15 -0.25
#